data_AF-A0A914XDQ6-F1
#
_entry.id   AF-A0A914XDQ6-F1
#
_cell.length_a   1.000
_cell.length_b   1.000
_cell.length_c   1.000
_cell.angle_alpha   90.00
_cell.angle_beta   90.00
_cell.angle_gamma   90.00
#
_symmetry.space_group_name_H-M   'P 1'
#
loop_
_entity.id
_entity.type
_entity.pdbx_description
1 polymer ?
#
loop_
_entity_poly.entity_id
_entity_poly.type
_entity_poly.pdbx_seq_one_letter_code
_entity_poly.pdbx_strand_id
1 'polypeptide(L)'
;MPESLKTNGHGSDPRLSRVMAVLDQDGPEMKLKARFLGEVLVLYTRLPLVVDRLMSELRSACKQPPGELITVKWIDEEGDPCTISSQRELDEAVRLFEANGDAELNVHVFTGTPALPGLPCVGEDKTVYRRGARRWKKFYHVNGHRFQAKRLNRRVQCFFCHDYIFGLGRQGYRCADCKLCVHKKCHRAVYRPCGEANNVFTDSPSVPAISTAQQRNSVIANGAGMENRGFILEGPDVKIEAQAPDSSLESSSAESSARRGRVSLDDFNLLTVIGRGSYAKVLQVEHKATKQIYAMKIIKKEMFNDDEDIDWVQTEKSVFETASNHPFLVGLHSCFQTDSRLFFVIEFVPGGDLMFHMQRQRRLPEDHARFYSAEIILALHFLHSRGIIYRDLKLDNVLIDSDGHIKLTDYGMCKENIGPGDLTGTFCGTPNYIAPEILRGEEYGFSVDWWALGVLMYEMMAGRSPFDVVGMANDPDQNTEDALFQIILEKQIRIPRSLSVKASTILKGFLNKDPNDRLGCKPDIEEGLEEIKTHNFFRNHTDWDMLEARQAVPPYNPSVESERDLQHFDTQFTTEEPTLTPDD
;
A
#
# COMPACT_ATOMS: atom_id res chain seq x y z
N MET A 1 -69.49 35.25 47.00
CA MET A 1 -70.75 35.03 46.27
C MET A 1 -70.46 34.20 45.03
N PRO A 2 -71.32 33.21 44.72
CA PRO A 2 -71.13 32.17 43.69
C PRO A 2 -71.63 32.64 42.30
N GLU A 3 -71.24 32.05 41.18
CA GLU A 3 -71.93 31.01 40.37
C GLU A 3 -71.36 31.16 38.93
N SER A 4 -71.34 30.22 37.99
CA SER A 4 -71.58 28.78 37.87
C SER A 4 -71.29 28.42 36.40
N LEU A 5 -70.91 27.16 36.08
CA LEU A 5 -71.52 26.34 35.00
C LEU A 5 -70.81 24.97 34.81
N LYS A 6 -71.43 23.98 35.46
CA LYS A 6 -71.82 22.62 35.02
C LYS A 6 -70.92 21.80 34.05
N THR A 7 -70.25 20.80 34.66
CA THR A 7 -70.32 19.33 34.44
C THR A 7 -70.87 18.77 33.12
N ASN A 8 -70.08 17.92 32.44
CA ASN A 8 -70.26 16.46 32.45
C ASN A 8 -69.08 15.74 31.75
N GLY A 9 -68.60 14.68 32.38
CA GLY A 9 -67.66 13.73 31.81
C GLY A 9 -68.15 12.28 31.94
N HIS A 10 -67.40 11.41 31.25
CA HIS A 10 -67.22 9.95 31.43
C HIS A 10 -67.99 8.96 30.54
N GLY A 11 -67.20 8.00 30.01
CA GLY A 11 -67.57 6.68 29.46
C GLY A 11 -67.39 6.58 27.94
N SER A 12 -66.25 6.07 27.42
CA SER A 12 -66.01 4.66 26.97
C SER A 12 -66.94 4.23 25.83
N ASP A 13 -66.56 3.68 24.67
CA ASP A 13 -65.43 2.92 24.08
C ASP A 13 -65.74 2.89 22.54
N PRO A 14 -65.25 1.99 21.67
CA PRO A 14 -63.92 1.65 21.16
C PRO A 14 -63.73 2.09 19.68
N ARG A 15 -62.51 1.92 19.13
CA ARG A 15 -62.25 1.74 17.67
C ARG A 15 -62.93 2.73 16.72
N LEU A 16 -62.32 3.87 16.48
CA LEU A 16 -62.15 4.49 15.15
C LEU A 16 -61.58 5.89 15.36
N SER A 17 -60.52 6.22 14.62
CA SER A 17 -59.99 7.57 14.43
C SER A 17 -59.40 8.29 15.65
N ARG A 18 -58.13 8.01 16.00
CA ARG A 18 -57.15 9.02 16.47
C ARG A 18 -55.78 8.39 16.76
N VAL A 19 -54.96 8.27 15.73
CA VAL A 19 -53.56 8.72 15.75
C VAL A 19 -53.24 9.26 14.35
N MET A 20 -53.82 10.41 13.98
CA MET A 20 -53.14 11.28 13.01
C MET A 20 -52.31 12.26 13.82
N ALA A 21 -51.09 11.82 14.13
CA ALA A 21 -49.90 12.64 14.17
C ALA A 21 -48.69 11.69 14.03
N VAL A 22 -48.70 10.83 13.00
CA VAL A 22 -47.46 10.51 12.31
C VAL A 22 -47.18 11.78 11.52
N LEU A 23 -46.47 12.73 12.14
CA LEU A 23 -45.94 13.87 11.41
C LEU A 23 -44.79 13.33 10.55
N ASP A 24 -45.08 13.34 9.24
CA ASP A 24 -44.23 13.05 8.09
C ASP A 24 -42.74 12.86 8.34
N GLN A 25 -42.29 11.67 7.95
CA GLN A 25 -40.90 11.31 7.75
C GLN A 25 -40.46 11.50 6.28
N ASP A 26 -41.02 12.45 5.53
CA ASP A 26 -40.83 12.51 4.07
C ASP A 26 -39.97 13.70 3.63
N GLY A 27 -38.67 13.66 3.95
CA GLY A 27 -37.65 14.53 3.36
C GLY A 27 -36.47 13.71 2.82
N PRO A 28 -35.86 14.08 1.68
CA PRO A 28 -34.74 13.33 1.11
C PRO A 28 -33.53 13.32 2.05
N GLU A 29 -32.85 12.18 2.13
CA GLU A 29 -31.62 12.02 2.90
C GLU A 29 -30.47 12.70 2.15
N MET A 30 -29.86 13.71 2.78
CA MET A 30 -28.71 14.44 2.27
C MET A 30 -27.43 13.92 2.93
N LYS A 31 -26.41 13.68 2.12
CA LYS A 31 -25.07 13.34 2.60
C LYS A 31 -24.29 14.64 2.87
N LEU A 32 -23.85 14.82 4.11
CA LEU A 32 -23.03 15.94 4.54
C LEU A 32 -21.61 15.46 4.84
N LYS A 33 -20.61 16.13 4.27
CA LYS A 33 -19.20 15.80 4.46
C LYS A 33 -18.48 16.97 5.11
N ALA A 34 -18.20 16.81 6.40
CA ALA A 34 -17.53 17.81 7.21
C ALA A 34 -16.04 17.49 7.35
N ARG A 35 -15.18 18.51 7.24
CA ARG A 35 -13.74 18.39 7.51
C ARG A 35 -13.40 19.08 8.81
N PHE A 36 -12.74 18.38 9.72
CA PHE A 36 -12.39 18.88 11.05
C PHE A 36 -11.05 18.29 11.50
N LEU A 37 -10.07 19.13 11.87
CA LEU A 37 -8.78 18.74 12.46
C LEU A 37 -8.07 17.52 11.81
N GLY A 38 -7.95 17.47 10.49
CA GLY A 38 -7.29 16.34 9.81
C GLY A 38 -8.20 15.14 9.49
N GLU A 39 -9.48 15.19 9.91
CA GLU A 39 -10.47 14.14 9.70
C GLU A 39 -11.59 14.56 8.72
N VAL A 40 -12.16 13.57 8.05
CA VAL A 40 -13.35 13.70 7.20
C VAL A 40 -14.49 12.95 7.86
N LEU A 41 -15.50 13.69 8.28
CA LEU A 41 -16.72 13.19 8.91
C LEU A 41 -17.82 13.14 7.86
N VAL A 42 -18.38 11.96 7.64
CA VAL A 42 -19.54 11.75 6.76
C VAL A 42 -20.76 11.56 7.63
N LEU A 43 -21.72 12.48 7.49
CA LEU A 43 -22.99 12.55 8.20
C LEU A 43 -24.12 12.36 7.19
N TYR A 44 -25.23 11.79 7.65
CA TYR A 44 -26.46 11.68 6.88
C TYR A 44 -27.54 12.42 7.64
N THR A 45 -28.13 13.41 6.99
CA THR A 45 -29.11 14.32 7.58
C THR A 45 -30.30 14.48 6.65
N ARG A 46 -31.40 15.06 7.12
CA ARG A 46 -32.64 15.21 6.33
C ARG A 46 -32.96 16.67 6.10
N LEU A 47 -33.47 16.97 4.91
CA LEU A 47 -34.01 18.28 4.57
C LEU A 47 -35.44 18.46 5.13
N PRO A 48 -35.84 19.69 5.51
CA PRO A 48 -35.05 20.92 5.53
C PRO A 48 -34.09 20.98 6.72
N LEU A 49 -32.90 21.56 6.50
CA LEU A 49 -31.94 21.77 7.58
C LEU A 49 -32.25 23.04 8.38
N VAL A 50 -32.08 22.94 9.69
CA VAL A 50 -32.14 24.08 10.62
C VAL A 50 -30.76 24.31 11.20
N VAL A 51 -30.27 25.55 11.20
CA VAL A 51 -28.90 25.89 11.64
C VAL A 51 -28.58 25.33 13.02
N ASP A 52 -29.46 25.52 14.00
CA ASP A 52 -29.22 25.03 15.36
C ASP A 52 -29.05 23.50 15.42
N ARG A 53 -29.81 22.77 14.59
CA ARG A 53 -29.70 21.31 14.49
C ARG A 53 -28.40 20.91 13.82
N LEU A 54 -28.07 21.54 12.68
CA LEU A 54 -26.82 21.29 11.96
C LEU A 54 -25.59 21.55 12.84
N MET A 55 -25.58 22.69 13.55
CA MET A 55 -24.50 23.06 14.46
C MET A 55 -24.38 22.07 15.62
N SER A 56 -25.51 21.64 16.19
CA SER A 56 -25.53 20.61 17.24
C SER A 56 -24.99 19.26 16.75
N GLU A 57 -25.40 18.81 15.57
CA GLU A 57 -24.93 17.56 14.94
C GLU A 57 -23.43 17.62 14.64
N LEU A 58 -22.94 18.71 14.04
CA LEU A 58 -21.53 18.89 13.73
C LEU A 58 -20.68 18.99 14.99
N ARG A 59 -21.15 19.71 16.02
CA ARG A 59 -20.46 19.81 17.32
C ARG A 59 -20.31 18.45 17.97
N SER A 60 -21.40 17.66 17.98
CA SER A 60 -21.42 16.30 18.50
C SER A 60 -20.46 15.39 17.72
N ALA A 61 -20.50 15.43 16.38
CA ALA A 61 -19.60 14.65 15.52
C ALA A 61 -18.12 15.02 15.71
N CYS A 62 -17.84 16.30 15.93
CA CYS A 62 -16.49 16.82 16.22
C CYS A 62 -16.06 16.65 17.69
N LYS A 63 -16.88 15.99 18.53
CA LYS A 63 -16.64 15.77 19.97
C LYS A 63 -16.33 17.05 20.74
N GLN A 64 -16.95 18.17 20.36
CA GLN A 64 -16.73 19.44 21.04
C GLN A 64 -17.65 19.56 22.28
N PRO A 65 -17.16 20.16 23.39
CA PRO A 65 -17.95 20.34 24.61
C PRO A 65 -19.26 21.08 24.36
N PRO A 66 -20.33 20.78 25.12
CA PRO A 66 -21.54 21.58 25.11
C PRO A 66 -21.22 23.03 25.52
N GLY A 67 -21.37 23.98 24.59
CA GLY A 67 -21.11 25.40 24.83
C GLY A 67 -19.88 25.96 24.10
N GLU A 68 -18.98 25.11 23.61
CA GLU A 68 -17.88 25.56 22.75
C GLU A 68 -18.40 26.01 21.38
N LEU A 69 -17.91 27.16 20.93
CA LEU A 69 -18.29 27.72 19.64
C LEU A 69 -17.56 26.95 18.53
N ILE A 70 -18.27 26.73 17.42
CA ILE A 70 -17.69 26.18 16.20
C ILE A 70 -18.02 27.12 15.05
N THR A 71 -17.11 27.21 14.07
CA THR A 71 -17.37 27.94 12.83
C THR A 71 -17.63 26.97 11.69
N VAL A 72 -18.83 27.12 11.14
CA VAL A 72 -19.41 26.58 9.90
C VAL A 72 -18.84 27.15 8.60
N LYS A 73 -18.06 26.50 7.72
CA LYS A 73 -17.79 27.08 6.38
C LYS A 73 -18.12 26.14 5.23
N TRP A 74 -18.86 26.61 4.23
CA TRP A 74 -19.00 25.93 2.92
C TRP A 74 -18.13 26.62 1.87
N ILE A 75 -17.94 25.99 0.71
CA ILE A 75 -17.27 26.61 -0.45
C ILE A 75 -18.30 26.89 -1.53
N ASP A 76 -18.39 28.14 -1.97
CA ASP A 76 -19.32 28.55 -3.04
C ASP A 76 -18.80 28.15 -4.43
N GLU A 77 -19.51 28.57 -5.50
CA GLU A 77 -19.16 28.22 -6.88
C GLU A 77 -17.85 28.87 -7.34
N GLU A 78 -17.53 30.03 -6.77
CA GLU A 78 -16.31 30.79 -7.00
C GLU A 78 -15.10 30.23 -6.25
N GLY A 79 -15.32 29.29 -5.33
CA GLY A 79 -14.26 28.62 -4.56
C GLY A 79 -13.91 29.32 -3.25
N ASP A 80 -14.73 30.28 -2.80
CA ASP A 80 -14.52 31.07 -1.59
C ASP A 80 -15.24 30.47 -0.38
N PRO A 81 -14.61 30.50 0.82
CA PRO A 81 -15.18 29.93 2.02
C PRO A 81 -16.23 30.87 2.65
N CYS A 82 -17.50 30.51 2.50
CA CYS A 82 -18.63 31.20 3.10
C CYS A 82 -18.97 30.64 4.48
N THR A 83 -19.15 31.52 5.46
CA THR A 83 -19.52 31.12 6.83
C THR A 83 -21.01 30.85 6.93
N ILE A 84 -21.38 29.72 7.54
CA ILE A 84 -22.75 29.40 7.92
C ILE A 84 -22.96 29.90 9.35
N SER A 85 -23.60 31.05 9.50
CA SER A 85 -23.90 31.69 10.78
C SER A 85 -25.39 31.97 10.97
N SER A 86 -26.19 31.92 9.90
CA SER A 86 -27.61 32.22 9.90
C SER A 86 -28.41 31.23 9.05
N GLN A 87 -29.72 31.13 9.30
CA GLN A 87 -30.61 30.24 8.53
C GLN A 87 -30.62 30.60 7.05
N ARG A 88 -30.57 31.89 6.73
CA ARG A 88 -30.52 32.38 5.35
C ARG A 88 -29.28 31.90 4.59
N GLU A 89 -28.13 31.87 5.26
CA GLU A 89 -26.91 31.32 4.66
C GLU A 89 -27.11 29.82 4.43
N LEU A 90 -27.51 29.05 5.45
CA LEU A 90 -27.73 27.62 5.28
C LEU A 90 -28.71 27.28 4.14
N ASP A 91 -29.81 28.02 4.03
CA ASP A 91 -30.79 27.86 2.96
C ASP A 91 -30.17 28.09 1.58
N GLU A 92 -29.25 29.05 1.45
CA GLU A 92 -28.54 29.33 0.20
C GLU A 92 -27.57 28.19 -0.17
N ALA A 93 -26.82 27.64 0.79
CA ALA A 93 -25.98 26.47 0.55
C ALA A 93 -26.81 25.27 0.07
N VAL A 94 -27.94 25.02 0.72
CA VAL A 94 -28.85 23.92 0.36
C VAL A 94 -29.44 24.17 -1.02
N ARG A 95 -29.87 25.41 -1.33
CA ARG A 95 -30.39 25.79 -2.64
C ARG A 95 -29.36 25.55 -3.75
N LEU A 96 -28.10 25.92 -3.53
CA LEU A 96 -27.01 25.71 -4.50
C LEU A 96 -26.70 24.22 -4.66
N PHE A 97 -26.64 23.46 -3.56
CA PHE A 97 -26.50 22.01 -3.56
C PHE A 97 -27.61 21.33 -4.41
N GLU A 98 -28.87 21.73 -4.21
CA GLU A 98 -30.01 21.21 -4.96
C GLU A 98 -29.98 21.65 -6.44
N ALA A 99 -29.63 22.91 -6.72
CA ALA A 99 -29.55 23.45 -8.07
C ALA A 99 -28.43 22.79 -8.90
N ASN A 100 -27.30 22.48 -8.26
CA ASN A 100 -26.14 21.86 -8.90
C ASN A 100 -26.25 20.33 -8.99
N GLY A 101 -27.24 19.73 -8.32
CA GLY A 101 -27.44 18.28 -8.31
C GLY A 101 -26.31 17.54 -7.60
N ASP A 102 -25.70 18.17 -6.60
CA ASP A 102 -24.55 17.61 -5.90
C ASP A 102 -24.94 16.34 -5.11
N ALA A 103 -24.04 15.35 -5.09
CA ALA A 103 -24.28 14.12 -4.33
C ALA A 103 -24.01 14.27 -2.82
N GLU A 104 -23.28 15.31 -2.41
CA GLU A 104 -22.96 15.61 -1.02
C GLU A 104 -22.70 17.11 -0.78
N LEU A 105 -23.17 17.64 0.35
CA LEU A 105 -22.83 18.98 0.82
C LEU A 105 -21.47 18.93 1.54
N ASN A 106 -20.50 19.72 1.10
CA ASN A 106 -19.15 19.75 1.69
C ASN A 106 -19.00 20.97 2.60
N VAL A 107 -18.57 20.74 3.85
CA VAL A 107 -18.34 21.81 4.84
C VAL A 107 -17.01 21.61 5.57
N HIS A 108 -16.50 22.70 6.12
CA HIS A 108 -15.33 22.77 6.96
C HIS A 108 -15.75 23.28 8.33
N VAL A 109 -15.33 22.58 9.39
CA VAL A 109 -15.62 22.93 10.76
C VAL A 109 -14.32 23.40 11.41
N PHE A 110 -14.39 24.53 12.11
CA PHE A 110 -13.28 25.07 12.89
C PHE A 110 -13.71 25.27 14.34
N THR A 111 -12.77 25.15 15.27
CA THR A 111 -12.99 25.43 16.69
C THR A 111 -13.01 26.94 16.94
N GLY A 112 -13.96 27.41 17.75
CA GLY A 112 -14.14 28.82 18.07
C GLY A 112 -14.78 29.64 16.95
N THR A 113 -14.71 30.96 17.10
CA THR A 113 -15.09 31.97 16.09
C THR A 113 -13.84 32.74 15.64
N PRO A 114 -13.79 33.26 14.40
CA PRO A 114 -12.70 34.14 14.01
C PRO A 114 -12.68 35.40 14.89
N ALA A 115 -11.49 35.99 15.07
CA ALA A 115 -11.31 37.15 15.95
C ALA A 115 -12.14 38.37 15.52
N LEU A 116 -12.36 38.52 14.21
CA LEU A 116 -13.23 39.53 13.61
C LEU A 116 -13.95 38.93 12.38
N PRO A 117 -15.12 39.45 11.99
CA PRO A 117 -15.76 39.09 10.72
C PRO A 117 -14.80 39.25 9.53
N GLY A 118 -14.73 38.24 8.66
CA GLY A 118 -13.85 38.24 7.48
C GLY A 118 -12.41 37.77 7.72
N LEU A 119 -12.00 37.47 8.96
CA LEU A 119 -10.71 36.83 9.25
C LEU A 119 -10.80 35.29 9.23
N PRO A 120 -9.68 34.58 8.97
CA PRO A 120 -9.63 33.14 9.07
C PRO A 120 -9.80 32.66 10.53
N CYS A 121 -10.40 31.49 10.70
CA CYS A 121 -10.46 30.77 11.96
C CYS A 121 -9.08 30.24 12.37
N VAL A 122 -8.92 29.91 13.65
CA VAL A 122 -7.70 29.24 14.14
C VAL A 122 -7.56 27.89 13.44
N GLY A 123 -6.45 27.69 12.72
CA GLY A 123 -6.22 26.49 11.90
C GLY A 123 -6.81 26.52 10.49
N GLU A 124 -7.36 27.65 10.06
CA GLU A 124 -7.81 27.86 8.67
C GLU A 124 -6.69 28.44 7.80
N ASP A 125 -6.35 27.74 6.72
CA ASP A 125 -5.46 28.22 5.67
C ASP A 125 -6.06 27.93 4.27
N LYS A 126 -5.61 28.64 3.23
CA LYS A 126 -6.11 28.45 1.85
C LYS A 126 -5.84 27.05 1.28
N THR A 127 -4.94 26.27 1.86
CA THR A 127 -4.63 24.89 1.46
C THR A 127 -5.66 23.89 1.97
N VAL A 128 -6.38 24.22 3.06
CA VAL A 128 -7.46 23.37 3.62
C VAL A 128 -8.59 23.15 2.61
N TYR A 129 -8.86 24.15 1.75
CA TYR A 129 -9.91 24.11 0.73
C TYR A 129 -9.48 23.48 -0.62
N ARG A 130 -8.20 23.13 -0.81
CA ARG A 130 -7.72 22.53 -2.06
C ARG A 130 -8.28 21.12 -2.27
N ARG A 131 -8.60 20.77 -3.53
CA ARG A 131 -9.12 19.45 -3.96
C ARG A 131 -7.99 18.42 -4.29
N GLY A 132 -6.83 18.44 -3.59
CA GLY A 132 -5.65 17.61 -3.88
C GLY A 132 -5.10 16.73 -2.72
N ALA A 133 -4.27 15.74 -3.05
CA ALA A 133 -3.94 14.51 -2.31
C ALA A 133 -3.28 14.65 -0.91
N ARG A 134 -4.07 14.97 0.12
CA ARG A 134 -3.81 14.55 1.51
C ARG A 134 -4.83 13.46 1.88
N ARG A 135 -4.42 12.37 2.54
CA ARG A 135 -5.32 11.27 2.93
C ARG A 135 -5.82 11.46 4.37
N TRP A 136 -6.96 12.13 4.51
CA TRP A 136 -7.63 12.40 5.79
C TRP A 136 -8.34 11.14 6.28
N LYS A 137 -8.37 10.91 7.60
CA LYS A 137 -9.09 9.77 8.19
C LYS A 137 -10.59 9.97 7.98
N LYS A 138 -11.25 9.03 7.29
CA LYS A 138 -12.70 9.06 7.00
C LYS A 138 -13.49 8.32 8.07
N PHE A 139 -14.48 8.98 8.67
CA PHE A 139 -15.42 8.42 9.63
C PHE A 139 -16.87 8.62 9.19
N TYR A 140 -17.69 7.58 9.30
CA TYR A 140 -19.13 7.61 9.06
C TYR A 140 -19.85 7.69 10.39
N HIS A 141 -20.60 8.75 10.63
CA HIS A 141 -21.29 8.98 11.90
C HIS A 141 -22.75 8.54 11.77
N VAL A 142 -23.16 7.55 12.56
CA VAL A 142 -24.53 7.03 12.57
C VAL A 142 -24.93 6.72 14.02
N ASN A 143 -25.98 7.34 14.55
CA ASN A 143 -26.52 7.09 15.90
C ASN A 143 -25.45 7.06 17.02
N GLY A 144 -24.50 8.01 16.96
CA GLY A 144 -23.39 8.14 17.91
C GLY A 144 -22.20 7.21 17.64
N HIS A 145 -22.27 6.30 16.66
CA HIS A 145 -21.14 5.47 16.24
C HIS A 145 -20.25 6.21 15.26
N ARG A 146 -18.94 6.10 15.45
CA ARG A 146 -17.94 6.59 14.48
C ARG A 146 -17.36 5.43 13.69
N PHE A 147 -18.07 5.04 12.63
CA PHE A 147 -17.69 3.91 11.80
C PHE A 147 -16.49 4.23 10.91
N GLN A 148 -15.48 3.38 10.95
CA GLN A 148 -14.33 3.43 10.07
C GLN A 148 -14.27 2.18 9.20
N ALA A 149 -13.92 2.35 7.93
CA ALA A 149 -13.65 1.24 7.02
C ALA A 149 -12.44 0.45 7.54
N LYS A 150 -12.65 -0.83 7.84
CA LYS A 150 -11.60 -1.71 8.37
C LYS A 150 -11.55 -3.02 7.60
N ARG A 151 -10.35 -3.58 7.48
CA ARG A 151 -10.17 -5.01 7.21
C ARG A 151 -10.51 -5.77 8.50
N LEU A 152 -11.31 -6.82 8.40
CA LEU A 152 -11.77 -7.60 9.54
C LEU A 152 -11.18 -9.01 9.43
N ASN A 153 -10.12 -9.28 10.20
CA ASN A 153 -9.26 -10.46 10.01
C ASN A 153 -9.86 -11.79 10.55
N ARG A 154 -11.18 -11.86 10.77
CA ARG A 154 -11.91 -13.05 11.27
C ARG A 154 -13.34 -13.10 10.69
N ARG A 155 -14.03 -14.25 10.83
CA ARG A 155 -15.48 -14.37 10.55
C ARG A 155 -16.29 -13.47 11.49
N VAL A 156 -16.39 -12.18 11.16
CA VAL A 156 -17.13 -11.18 11.93
C VAL A 156 -18.56 -11.14 11.40
N GLN A 157 -19.53 -11.33 12.29
CA GLN A 157 -20.94 -11.21 11.97
C GLN A 157 -21.35 -9.73 11.97
N CYS A 158 -22.11 -9.32 10.97
CA CYS A 158 -22.69 -7.99 10.90
C CYS A 158 -23.76 -7.84 11.98
N PHE A 159 -23.65 -6.81 12.80
CA PHE A 159 -24.62 -6.54 13.87
C PHE A 159 -26.06 -6.37 13.37
N PHE A 160 -26.25 -5.85 12.15
CA PHE A 160 -27.57 -5.54 11.61
C PHE A 160 -28.23 -6.72 10.91
N CYS A 161 -27.56 -7.32 9.91
CA CYS A 161 -28.18 -8.39 9.10
C CYS A 161 -27.83 -9.80 9.57
N HIS A 162 -26.96 -9.93 10.57
CA HIS A 162 -26.50 -11.21 11.10
C HIS A 162 -25.75 -12.12 10.09
N ASP A 163 -25.49 -11.67 8.88
CA ASP A 163 -24.59 -12.37 7.95
C ASP A 163 -23.11 -12.08 8.26
N TYR A 164 -22.25 -12.99 7.85
CA TYR A 164 -20.80 -12.78 7.91
C TYR A 164 -20.36 -11.63 7.00
N ILE A 165 -19.41 -10.83 7.47
CA ILE A 165 -18.76 -9.78 6.68
C ILE A 165 -17.59 -10.43 5.93
N PHE A 166 -17.72 -10.59 4.62
CA PHE A 166 -16.71 -11.19 3.73
C PHE A 166 -16.58 -10.38 2.42
N GLY A 167 -15.44 -10.49 1.73
CA GLY A 167 -15.10 -9.74 0.51
C GLY A 167 -13.63 -9.30 0.45
N LEU A 168 -13.21 -8.65 -0.66
CA LEU A 168 -11.84 -8.13 -0.85
C LEU A 168 -11.69 -6.70 -0.27
N GLY A 169 -10.52 -6.38 0.30
CA GLY A 169 -10.19 -5.07 0.87
C GLY A 169 -10.85 -4.76 2.22
N ARG A 170 -11.23 -3.50 2.48
CA ARG A 170 -11.94 -3.11 3.72
C ARG A 170 -13.37 -3.67 3.69
N GLN A 171 -13.61 -4.88 4.19
CA GLN A 171 -14.88 -5.61 4.00
C GLN A 171 -16.08 -4.99 4.72
N GLY A 172 -15.84 -4.29 5.83
CA GLY A 172 -16.90 -3.73 6.66
C GLY A 172 -16.51 -2.45 7.38
N TYR A 173 -17.47 -1.91 8.12
CA TYR A 173 -17.26 -0.80 9.01
C TYR A 173 -17.19 -1.28 10.46
N ARG A 174 -16.26 -0.71 11.22
CA ARG A 174 -16.12 -0.92 12.66
C ARG A 174 -16.22 0.41 13.39
N CYS A 175 -17.08 0.50 14.40
CA CYS A 175 -17.20 1.68 15.23
C CYS A 175 -15.89 1.88 16.02
N ALA A 176 -15.32 3.09 15.96
CA ALA A 176 -14.09 3.42 16.65
C ALA A 176 -14.26 3.39 18.17
N ASP A 177 -15.46 3.67 18.67
CA ASP A 177 -15.76 3.80 20.09
C ASP A 177 -16.19 2.45 20.71
N CYS A 178 -17.32 1.87 20.27
CA CYS A 178 -17.84 0.62 20.87
C CYS A 178 -17.40 -0.68 20.16
N LYS A 179 -16.62 -0.58 19.07
CA LYS A 179 -16.11 -1.72 18.28
C LYS A 179 -17.16 -2.57 17.54
N LEU A 180 -18.43 -2.16 17.54
CA LEU A 180 -19.51 -2.78 16.77
C LEU A 180 -19.15 -2.83 15.27
N CYS A 181 -19.39 -3.99 14.64
CA CYS A 181 -19.04 -4.24 13.24
C CYS A 181 -20.29 -4.46 12.38
N VAL A 182 -20.28 -3.90 11.17
CA VAL A 182 -21.38 -4.01 10.19
C VAL A 182 -20.85 -4.01 8.76
N HIS A 183 -21.60 -4.58 7.82
CA HIS A 183 -21.28 -4.39 6.41
C HIS A 183 -21.36 -2.92 6.03
N LYS A 184 -20.66 -2.54 4.95
CA LYS A 184 -20.76 -1.19 4.37
C LYS A 184 -22.19 -0.80 4.02
N LYS A 185 -23.01 -1.72 3.52
CA LYS A 185 -24.43 -1.47 3.21
C LYS A 185 -25.31 -1.35 4.45
N CYS A 186 -24.88 -1.91 5.58
CA CYS A 186 -25.72 -2.06 6.78
C CYS A 186 -25.52 -0.96 7.82
N HIS A 187 -24.45 -0.16 7.76
CA HIS A 187 -24.16 0.83 8.81
C HIS A 187 -25.24 1.87 9.05
N ARG A 188 -25.97 2.30 8.01
CA ARG A 188 -27.07 3.26 8.14
C ARG A 188 -28.28 2.69 8.88
N ALA A 189 -28.42 1.37 8.91
CA ALA A 189 -29.56 0.70 9.51
C ALA A 189 -29.32 0.34 11.00
N VAL A 190 -28.18 0.73 11.58
CA VAL A 190 -27.86 0.51 13.00
C VAL A 190 -28.68 1.49 13.84
N TYR A 191 -29.80 1.03 14.40
CA TYR A 191 -30.70 1.84 15.24
C TYR A 191 -30.23 2.00 16.69
N ARG A 192 -29.34 1.11 17.17
CA ARG A 192 -28.86 1.12 18.54
C ARG A 192 -27.85 2.25 18.79
N PRO A 193 -28.05 3.11 19.81
CA PRO A 193 -27.08 4.14 20.18
C PRO A 193 -25.73 3.55 20.63
N CYS A 194 -24.64 4.25 20.32
CA CYS A 194 -23.31 3.86 20.79
C CYS A 194 -23.17 4.04 22.31
N GLY A 195 -22.81 2.98 23.04
CA GLY A 195 -22.46 3.05 24.47
C GLY A 195 -23.42 2.35 25.45
N GLU A 196 -24.55 1.82 25.02
CA GLU A 196 -25.39 0.97 25.88
C GLU A 196 -24.72 -0.41 26.08
N ALA A 197 -24.69 -0.97 27.30
CA ALA A 197 -23.95 -2.21 27.61
C ALA A 197 -24.59 -3.48 26.98
N ASN A 198 -23.75 -4.44 26.55
CA ASN A 198 -24.16 -5.74 25.99
C ASN A 198 -24.54 -6.73 27.11
N ASN A 199 -25.77 -7.26 27.09
CA ASN A 199 -25.99 -8.64 27.56
C ASN A 199 -25.68 -9.58 26.40
N VAL A 200 -24.54 -10.27 26.52
CA VAL A 200 -24.17 -11.41 25.69
C VAL A 200 -25.14 -12.54 25.99
N PHE A 201 -25.82 -13.07 24.98
CA PHE A 201 -26.41 -14.41 25.06
C PHE A 201 -25.77 -15.29 23.99
N THR A 202 -24.87 -16.13 24.47
CA THR A 202 -24.72 -17.51 24.01
C THR A 202 -26.08 -18.19 24.14
N ASP A 203 -26.65 -18.68 23.05
CA ASP A 203 -27.54 -19.84 23.05
C ASP A 203 -27.75 -20.32 21.61
N SER A 204 -27.39 -21.57 21.37
CA SER A 204 -27.85 -22.34 20.21
C SER A 204 -29.26 -22.85 20.50
N PRO A 205 -30.19 -22.86 19.53
CA PRO A 205 -31.32 -23.78 19.57
C PRO A 205 -31.26 -24.81 18.44
N SER A 206 -31.43 -26.04 18.91
CA SER A 206 -31.66 -27.31 18.24
C SER A 206 -32.82 -27.34 17.24
N VAL A 207 -32.63 -28.12 16.17
CA VAL A 207 -33.64 -28.57 15.20
C VAL A 207 -34.55 -29.63 15.84
N PRO A 208 -35.89 -29.60 15.66
CA PRO A 208 -36.73 -30.76 15.89
C PRO A 208 -36.95 -31.57 14.60
N ALA A 209 -36.87 -32.89 14.78
CA ALA A 209 -37.02 -33.92 13.76
C ALA A 209 -38.46 -34.07 13.22
N ILE A 210 -38.56 -34.47 11.95
CA ILE A 210 -39.64 -35.34 11.46
C ILE A 210 -39.00 -36.51 10.72
N SER A 211 -39.34 -37.71 11.20
CA SER A 211 -38.94 -39.01 10.69
C SER A 211 -39.76 -39.42 9.46
N THR A 212 -39.17 -40.24 8.60
CA THR A 212 -39.73 -41.54 8.14
C THR A 212 -38.60 -42.28 7.42
N ALA A 213 -38.01 -43.29 8.06
CA ALA A 213 -38.38 -44.70 7.95
C ALA A 213 -37.83 -45.36 6.67
N GLN A 214 -36.74 -46.12 6.78
CA GLN A 214 -36.82 -47.58 6.83
C GLN A 214 -35.45 -48.22 7.07
N GLN A 215 -35.44 -49.09 8.08
CA GLN A 215 -34.37 -50.00 8.47
C GLN A 215 -34.27 -51.20 7.52
N ARG A 216 -33.06 -51.73 7.37
CA ARG A 216 -32.65 -53.14 7.64
C ARG A 216 -31.16 -53.24 7.34
N ASN A 217 -30.24 -53.15 8.32
CA ASN A 217 -29.84 -54.13 9.34
C ASN A 217 -29.50 -55.53 8.83
N SER A 218 -28.21 -55.87 8.89
CA SER A 218 -27.58 -57.06 9.52
C SER A 218 -26.38 -57.55 8.69
N VAL A 219 -25.26 -58.09 9.20
CA VAL A 219 -24.71 -58.38 10.54
C VAL A 219 -23.25 -58.86 10.29
N ILE A 220 -22.29 -58.41 11.12
CA ILE A 220 -21.05 -59.06 11.62
C ILE A 220 -20.04 -59.67 10.61
N ALA A 221 -18.80 -59.12 10.57
CA ALA A 221 -17.55 -59.81 11.00
C ALA A 221 -16.26 -58.95 10.82
N ASN A 222 -15.51 -58.82 11.93
CA ASN A 222 -14.05 -58.74 12.13
C ASN A 222 -13.16 -57.66 11.49
N GLY A 223 -12.47 -56.91 12.36
CA GLY A 223 -11.20 -56.21 12.08
C GLY A 223 -10.83 -55.18 13.16
N ALA A 224 -9.81 -55.47 13.97
CA ALA A 224 -9.27 -54.70 15.10
C ALA A 224 -8.75 -53.30 14.67
N GLY A 225 -8.75 -52.23 15.49
CA GLY A 225 -8.08 -52.09 16.80
C GLY A 225 -6.64 -51.61 16.59
N MET A 226 -6.45 -50.30 16.34
CA MET A 226 -5.83 -49.29 17.22
C MET A 226 -4.30 -49.35 17.42
N GLU A 227 -3.68 -48.24 17.00
CA GLU A 227 -2.46 -47.58 17.53
C GLU A 227 -1.09 -48.28 17.49
N ASN A 228 -0.13 -47.67 16.76
CA ASN A 228 1.14 -47.09 17.26
C ASN A 228 2.03 -46.66 16.07
N ARG A 229 2.46 -45.39 16.02
CA ARG A 229 3.78 -44.84 16.42
C ARG A 229 4.96 -45.18 15.49
N GLY A 230 5.67 -44.12 15.09
CA GLY A 230 6.98 -44.17 14.46
C GLY A 230 8.06 -44.68 15.42
N PHE A 231 8.99 -45.45 14.86
CA PHE A 231 10.05 -46.16 15.57
C PHE A 231 11.39 -45.44 15.41
N ILE A 232 12.03 -45.24 16.56
CA ILE A 232 13.47 -45.00 16.77
C ILE A 232 14.20 -46.34 16.55
N LEU A 233 15.40 -46.31 15.95
CA LEU A 233 16.35 -47.43 16.04
C LEU A 233 17.68 -46.92 16.59
N GLU A 234 17.95 -47.29 17.84
CA GLU A 234 19.30 -47.48 18.37
C GLU A 234 19.62 -48.99 18.34
N GLY A 235 20.88 -49.32 18.09
CA GLY A 235 21.47 -50.66 18.26
C GLY A 235 22.35 -50.74 19.53
N PRO A 236 22.74 -51.94 19.98
CA PRO A 236 22.75 -52.31 21.40
C PRO A 236 24.08 -52.16 22.15
N ASP A 237 23.91 -52.09 23.47
CA ASP A 237 24.87 -52.00 24.57
C ASP A 237 26.00 -53.05 24.61
N VAL A 238 27.19 -52.60 25.01
CA VAL A 238 28.12 -53.37 25.85
C VAL A 238 28.63 -52.47 26.99
N LYS A 239 28.33 -52.84 28.23
CA LYS A 239 28.81 -52.22 29.48
C LYS A 239 30.28 -52.57 29.76
N ILE A 240 31.11 -51.59 30.12
CA ILE A 240 32.20 -51.75 31.12
C ILE A 240 32.39 -50.43 31.89
N GLU A 241 32.51 -50.54 33.22
CA GLU A 241 32.80 -49.49 34.21
C GLU A 241 34.19 -48.87 34.05
N ALA A 242 34.39 -47.60 34.47
CA ALA A 242 35.38 -47.22 35.49
C ALA A 242 35.68 -45.70 35.53
N GLN A 243 35.49 -45.15 36.73
CA GLN A 243 36.34 -44.21 37.48
C GLN A 243 36.92 -42.94 36.80
N ALA A 244 36.57 -41.81 37.42
CA ALA A 244 37.35 -40.57 37.38
C ALA A 244 38.80 -40.80 37.85
N PRO A 245 39.72 -39.96 37.36
CA PRO A 245 40.57 -39.26 38.30
C PRO A 245 40.63 -37.74 38.05
N ASP A 246 40.66 -37.06 39.19
CA ASP A 246 41.09 -35.70 39.43
C ASP A 246 42.57 -35.50 39.03
N SER A 247 42.87 -34.38 38.37
CA SER A 247 44.01 -33.54 38.75
C SER A 247 44.06 -32.25 37.93
N SER A 248 44.17 -31.17 38.69
CA SER A 248 44.51 -29.81 38.33
C SER A 248 45.74 -29.69 37.41
N LEU A 249 45.72 -28.69 36.52
CA LEU A 249 46.83 -27.76 36.28
C LEU A 249 46.36 -26.56 35.43
N GLU A 250 46.89 -25.41 35.79
CA GLU A 250 46.51 -24.06 35.38
C GLU A 250 46.88 -23.68 33.94
N SER A 251 46.20 -22.62 33.48
CA SER A 251 46.76 -21.44 32.80
C SER A 251 46.36 -21.20 31.34
N SER A 252 45.59 -20.11 31.23
CA SER A 252 45.68 -19.03 30.24
C SER A 252 45.45 -19.33 28.76
N SER A 253 44.61 -18.47 28.18
CA SER A 253 44.49 -18.12 26.76
C SER A 253 43.47 -18.90 25.92
N ALA A 254 42.17 -18.70 26.18
CA ALA A 254 41.14 -18.87 25.15
C ALA A 254 39.84 -18.10 25.45
N GLU A 255 39.91 -16.89 26.01
CA GLU A 255 38.76 -15.97 26.05
C GLU A 255 38.90 -14.94 24.92
N SER A 256 38.61 -15.35 23.68
CA SER A 256 38.43 -14.38 22.59
C SER A 256 37.42 -14.80 21.51
N SER A 257 36.57 -15.80 21.75
CA SER A 257 35.61 -16.29 20.75
C SER A 257 34.14 -16.23 21.18
N ALA A 258 33.82 -15.52 22.26
CA ALA A 258 32.44 -15.36 22.74
C ALA A 258 32.03 -13.88 22.87
N ARG A 259 31.60 -13.26 21.75
CA ARG A 259 30.66 -12.11 21.62
C ARG A 259 30.73 -11.52 20.20
N ARG A 260 30.04 -12.13 19.22
CA ARG A 260 29.58 -11.34 18.05
C ARG A 260 28.38 -10.54 18.51
N GLY A 261 28.60 -9.26 18.84
CA GLY A 261 27.53 -8.32 19.19
C GLY A 261 26.50 -8.19 18.07
N ARG A 262 25.24 -7.95 18.43
CA ARG A 262 24.15 -7.71 17.49
C ARG A 262 24.37 -6.33 16.86
N VAL A 263 24.49 -6.25 15.53
CA VAL A 263 24.74 -4.98 14.79
C VAL A 263 23.64 -3.97 15.10
N SER A 264 24.02 -2.72 15.30
CA SER A 264 23.17 -1.61 15.74
C SER A 264 23.53 -0.30 15.02
N LEU A 265 22.73 0.75 15.23
CA LEU A 265 23.00 2.08 14.65
C LEU A 265 24.35 2.66 15.12
N ASP A 266 24.74 2.34 16.36
CA ASP A 266 25.99 2.84 16.96
C ASP A 266 27.24 2.27 16.30
N ASP A 267 27.12 1.22 15.48
CA ASP A 267 28.23 0.63 14.74
C ASP A 267 28.56 1.41 13.46
N PHE A 268 27.77 2.43 13.10
CA PHE A 268 27.90 3.18 11.85
C PHE A 268 28.14 4.68 12.07
N ASN A 269 28.96 5.28 11.20
CA ASN A 269 29.04 6.71 11.01
C ASN A 269 28.08 7.11 9.90
N LEU A 270 27.14 8.03 10.18
CA LEU A 270 26.24 8.58 9.17
C LEU A 270 26.99 9.67 8.40
N LEU A 271 27.16 9.50 7.08
CA LEU A 271 27.97 10.41 6.27
C LEU A 271 27.11 11.46 5.57
N THR A 272 26.22 11.04 4.68
CA THR A 272 25.42 11.92 3.82
C THR A 272 24.10 11.27 3.44
N VAL A 273 23.05 12.06 3.23
CA VAL A 273 21.80 11.60 2.62
C VAL A 273 22.00 11.44 1.11
N ILE A 274 21.71 10.25 0.58
CA ILE A 274 21.90 9.93 -0.84
C ILE A 274 20.58 9.75 -1.60
N GLY A 275 19.46 9.66 -0.89
CA GLY A 275 18.14 9.61 -1.53
C GLY A 275 16.98 9.63 -0.55
N ARG A 276 15.81 9.95 -1.09
CA ARG A 276 14.51 9.85 -0.42
C ARG A 276 13.51 9.17 -1.34
N GLY A 277 12.83 8.15 -0.83
CA GLY A 277 11.64 7.58 -1.44
C GLY A 277 10.38 7.97 -0.69
N SER A 278 9.23 7.53 -1.18
CA SER A 278 7.92 7.74 -0.55
C SER A 278 7.85 7.21 0.89
N TYR A 279 8.65 6.18 1.19
CA TYR A 279 8.60 5.45 2.47
C TYR A 279 9.96 5.33 3.19
N ALA A 280 11.05 5.82 2.58
CA ALA A 280 12.40 5.60 3.10
C ALA A 280 13.31 6.81 2.92
N LYS A 281 14.20 7.03 3.89
CA LYS A 281 15.38 7.90 3.75
C LYS A 281 16.61 7.01 3.59
N VAL A 282 17.47 7.32 2.62
CA VAL A 282 18.67 6.52 2.33
C VAL A 282 19.91 7.36 2.63
N LEU A 283 20.83 6.83 3.44
CA LEU A 283 22.08 7.48 3.80
C LEU A 283 23.27 6.66 3.34
N GLN A 284 24.34 7.30 2.91
CA GLN A 284 25.67 6.70 2.88
C GLN A 284 26.20 6.61 4.32
N VAL A 285 26.71 5.45 4.69
CA VAL A 285 27.22 5.17 6.04
C VAL A 285 28.57 4.46 5.97
N GLU A 286 29.42 4.67 6.97
CA GLU A 286 30.67 3.93 7.14
C GLU A 286 30.54 3.01 8.36
N HIS A 287 30.82 1.72 8.20
CA HIS A 287 30.92 0.81 9.33
C HIS A 287 32.19 1.13 10.15
N LYS A 288 32.05 1.48 11.43
CA LYS A 288 33.12 2.06 12.24
C LYS A 288 34.35 1.16 12.35
N ALA A 289 34.14 -0.15 12.46
CA ALA A 289 35.21 -1.13 12.67
C ALA A 289 35.95 -1.50 11.37
N THR A 290 35.22 -1.68 10.26
CA THR A 290 35.82 -2.14 8.98
C THR A 290 36.17 -0.99 8.04
N LYS A 291 35.68 0.23 8.30
CA LYS A 291 35.80 1.40 7.44
C LYS A 291 35.15 1.26 6.06
N GLN A 292 34.35 0.22 5.87
CA GLN A 292 33.66 -0.06 4.63
C GLN A 292 32.40 0.80 4.51
N ILE A 293 32.12 1.25 3.27
CA ILE A 293 30.98 2.09 2.93
C ILE A 293 29.77 1.24 2.56
N TYR A 294 28.59 1.67 3.03
CA TYR A 294 27.31 1.05 2.77
C TYR A 294 26.25 2.11 2.51
N ALA A 295 25.13 1.70 1.91
CA ALA A 295 23.89 2.46 1.94
C ALA A 295 23.01 1.95 3.09
N MET A 296 22.36 2.86 3.81
CA MET A 296 21.45 2.55 4.90
C MET A 296 20.06 3.09 4.56
N LYS A 297 19.14 2.18 4.22
CA LYS A 297 17.73 2.49 4.01
C LYS A 297 17.01 2.50 5.35
N ILE A 298 16.36 3.61 5.66
CA ILE A 298 15.71 3.87 6.95
C ILE A 298 14.22 4.06 6.73
N ILE A 299 13.42 3.22 7.37
CA ILE A 299 11.95 3.23 7.26
C ILE A 299 11.36 3.48 8.64
N LYS A 300 10.43 4.42 8.76
CA LYS A 300 9.78 4.71 10.04
C LYS A 300 8.66 3.71 10.32
N LYS A 301 8.61 3.18 11.54
CA LYS A 301 7.60 2.20 11.96
C LYS A 301 6.20 2.78 12.08
N GLU A 302 6.06 4.08 12.34
CA GLU A 302 4.76 4.78 12.37
C GLU A 302 3.97 4.65 11.05
N MET A 303 4.68 4.33 9.96
CA MET A 303 4.09 4.14 8.65
C MET A 303 3.39 2.79 8.52
N PHE A 304 3.78 1.81 9.32
CA PHE A 304 3.18 0.49 9.39
C PHE A 304 2.03 0.50 10.40
N ASN A 305 0.81 0.33 9.90
CA ASN A 305 -0.41 0.49 10.69
C ASN A 305 -1.28 -0.79 10.73
N ASP A 306 -1.04 -1.75 9.84
CA ASP A 306 -1.80 -3.00 9.72
C ASP A 306 -0.85 -4.22 9.58
N ASP A 307 -1.32 -5.45 9.85
CA ASP A 307 -0.51 -6.69 9.78
C ASP A 307 0.16 -6.92 8.41
N GLU A 308 -0.46 -6.43 7.32
CA GLU A 308 0.08 -6.50 5.94
C GLU A 308 1.40 -5.75 5.78
N ASP A 309 1.64 -4.72 6.60
CA ASP A 309 2.87 -3.93 6.57
C ASP A 309 4.06 -4.69 7.20
N ILE A 310 3.78 -5.63 8.12
CA ILE A 310 4.80 -6.48 8.75
C ILE A 310 5.24 -7.58 7.77
N ASP A 311 4.29 -8.20 7.08
CA ASP A 311 4.56 -9.19 6.03
C ASP A 311 5.40 -8.57 4.89
N TRP A 312 5.16 -7.30 4.57
CA TRP A 312 5.92 -6.52 3.61
C TRP A 312 7.40 -6.39 3.99
N VAL A 313 7.69 -6.01 5.24
CA VAL A 313 9.07 -5.89 5.77
C VAL A 313 9.78 -7.25 5.77
N GLN A 314 9.07 -8.31 6.13
CA GLN A 314 9.63 -9.67 6.14
C GLN A 314 9.94 -10.15 4.73
N THR A 315 9.05 -9.87 3.78
CA THR A 315 9.27 -10.13 2.35
C THR A 315 10.51 -9.38 1.84
N GLU A 316 10.63 -8.08 2.12
CA GLU A 316 11.77 -7.28 1.68
C GLU A 316 13.09 -7.86 2.21
N LYS A 317 13.14 -8.25 3.49
CA LYS A 317 14.31 -8.92 4.09
C LYS A 317 14.63 -10.25 3.40
N SER A 318 13.63 -11.10 3.18
CA SER A 318 13.76 -12.41 2.53
C SER A 318 14.31 -12.30 1.10
N VAL A 319 13.79 -11.33 0.33
CA VAL A 319 14.26 -11.05 -1.03
C VAL A 319 15.70 -10.55 -1.01
N PHE A 320 16.06 -9.65 -0.10
CA PHE A 320 17.43 -9.20 0.09
C PHE A 320 18.42 -10.35 0.39
N GLU A 321 18.05 -11.28 1.29
CA GLU A 321 18.86 -12.46 1.60
C GLU A 321 19.02 -13.37 0.37
N THR A 322 17.96 -13.53 -0.42
CA THR A 322 17.99 -14.30 -1.68
C THR A 322 18.87 -13.63 -2.74
N ALA A 323 18.82 -12.30 -2.84
CA ALA A 323 19.51 -11.49 -3.82
C ALA A 323 21.03 -11.36 -3.59
N SER A 324 21.50 -11.56 -2.35
CA SER A 324 22.84 -11.16 -1.91
C SER A 324 24.03 -11.80 -2.64
N ASN A 325 23.82 -12.84 -3.44
CA ASN A 325 24.87 -13.51 -4.21
C ASN A 325 24.76 -13.31 -5.72
N HIS A 326 23.78 -12.55 -6.21
CA HIS A 326 23.60 -12.32 -7.64
C HIS A 326 24.33 -11.03 -8.08
N PRO A 327 25.14 -11.05 -9.15
CA PRO A 327 25.99 -9.91 -9.54
C PRO A 327 25.22 -8.61 -9.81
N PHE A 328 24.00 -8.75 -10.33
CA PHE A 328 23.15 -7.64 -10.77
C PHE A 328 22.02 -7.28 -9.80
N LEU A 329 22.11 -7.75 -8.55
CA LEU A 329 21.19 -7.37 -7.48
C LEU A 329 21.98 -6.73 -6.34
N VAL A 330 21.36 -5.77 -5.64
CA VAL A 330 21.94 -5.13 -4.46
C VAL A 330 21.86 -6.09 -3.27
N GLY A 331 23.03 -6.41 -2.70
CA GLY A 331 23.12 -7.32 -1.54
C GLY A 331 22.80 -6.64 -0.20
N LEU A 332 22.34 -7.45 0.76
CA LEU A 332 22.12 -7.03 2.14
C LEU A 332 23.30 -7.43 3.02
N HIS A 333 23.86 -6.46 3.73
CA HIS A 333 24.88 -6.71 4.75
C HIS A 333 24.23 -7.09 6.08
N SER A 334 23.28 -6.29 6.56
CA SER A 334 22.62 -6.51 7.85
C SER A 334 21.32 -5.73 7.97
N CYS A 335 20.40 -6.22 8.79
CA CYS A 335 19.19 -5.50 9.19
C CYS A 335 19.12 -5.35 10.71
N PHE A 336 18.68 -4.19 11.19
CA PHE A 336 18.39 -3.96 12.61
C PHE A 336 17.23 -2.98 12.77
N GLN A 337 16.79 -2.77 14.00
CA GLN A 337 15.65 -1.89 14.30
C GLN A 337 15.87 -1.14 15.61
N THR A 338 15.28 0.04 15.70
CA THR A 338 15.06 0.78 16.96
C THR A 338 13.58 0.74 17.31
N ASP A 339 13.15 1.41 18.39
CA ASP A 339 11.73 1.48 18.75
C ASP A 339 10.87 2.13 17.66
N SER A 340 11.41 3.09 16.93
CA SER A 340 10.70 3.89 15.92
C SER A 340 11.03 3.56 14.46
N ARG A 341 12.10 2.81 14.16
CA ARG A 341 12.63 2.66 12.80
C ARG A 341 13.15 1.26 12.48
N LEU A 342 13.13 0.93 11.19
CA LEU A 342 13.81 -0.21 10.59
C LEU A 342 15.00 0.28 9.75
N PHE A 343 16.08 -0.48 9.78
CA PHE A 343 17.33 -0.17 9.08
C PHE A 343 17.77 -1.36 8.26
N PHE A 344 17.97 -1.14 6.97
CA PHE A 344 18.58 -2.09 6.05
C PHE A 344 19.92 -1.51 5.61
N VAL A 345 21.00 -2.20 5.98
CA VAL A 345 22.37 -1.89 5.54
C VAL A 345 22.64 -2.73 4.31
N ILE A 346 22.75 -2.06 3.18
CA ILE A 346 22.86 -2.66 1.85
C ILE A 346 24.14 -2.17 1.16
N GLU A 347 24.54 -2.88 0.11
CA GLU A 347 25.66 -2.48 -0.75
C GLU A 347 25.50 -1.02 -1.24
N PHE A 348 26.56 -0.22 -1.13
CA PHE A 348 26.60 1.12 -1.71
C PHE A 348 27.03 1.03 -3.17
N VAL A 349 26.22 1.58 -4.07
CA VAL A 349 26.46 1.55 -5.52
C VAL A 349 26.74 2.98 -6.00
N PRO A 350 27.99 3.35 -6.31
CA PRO A 350 28.41 4.75 -6.43
C PRO A 350 28.14 5.42 -7.79
N GLY A 351 27.87 4.66 -8.86
CA GLY A 351 27.74 5.19 -10.23
C GLY A 351 26.39 5.89 -10.52
N GLY A 352 25.54 6.06 -9.50
CA GLY A 352 24.19 6.62 -9.62
C GLY A 352 23.20 5.62 -10.19
N ASP A 353 22.18 6.13 -10.85
CA ASP A 353 21.10 5.33 -11.44
C ASP A 353 20.92 5.64 -12.95
N LEU A 354 20.16 4.78 -13.61
CA LEU A 354 19.91 4.87 -15.03
C LEU A 354 19.04 6.09 -15.38
N MET A 355 18.22 6.60 -14.45
CA MET A 355 17.46 7.85 -14.64
C MET A 355 18.43 9.04 -14.77
N PHE A 356 19.38 9.19 -13.84
CA PHE A 356 20.42 10.21 -13.90
C PHE A 356 21.26 10.10 -15.17
N HIS A 357 21.62 8.86 -15.56
CA HIS A 357 22.33 8.62 -16.81
C HIS A 357 21.53 9.06 -18.04
N MET A 358 20.23 8.74 -18.08
CA MET A 358 19.30 9.13 -19.15
C MET A 358 19.09 10.66 -19.23
N GLN A 359 19.04 11.36 -18.09
CA GLN A 359 18.93 12.82 -18.08
C GLN A 359 20.12 13.52 -18.76
N ARG A 360 21.33 12.94 -18.62
CA ARG A 360 22.56 13.45 -19.25
C ARG A 360 22.67 13.06 -20.72
N GLN A 361 22.43 11.79 -21.04
CA GLN A 361 22.59 11.26 -22.41
C GLN A 361 21.40 11.56 -23.32
N ARG A 362 20.23 11.87 -22.75
CA ARG A 362 18.91 12.02 -23.39
C ARG A 362 18.38 10.73 -24.03
N ARG A 363 19.23 9.96 -24.71
CA ARG A 363 18.90 8.71 -25.41
C ARG A 363 20.16 7.88 -25.57
N LEU A 364 20.05 6.57 -25.34
CA LEU A 364 21.17 5.63 -25.48
C LEU A 364 21.22 5.00 -26.88
N PRO A 365 22.42 4.68 -27.38
CA PRO A 365 22.58 3.77 -28.51
C PRO A 365 21.95 2.40 -28.23
N GLU A 366 21.47 1.71 -29.26
CA GLU A 366 20.85 0.39 -29.12
C GLU A 366 21.78 -0.63 -28.46
N ASP A 367 23.09 -0.55 -28.70
CA ASP A 367 24.08 -1.44 -28.10
C ASP A 367 24.21 -1.22 -26.58
N HIS A 368 24.08 0.01 -26.11
CA HIS A 368 24.08 0.33 -24.67
C HIS A 368 22.79 -0.18 -24.03
N ALA A 369 21.64 0.08 -24.67
CA ALA A 369 20.36 -0.42 -24.21
C ALA A 369 20.32 -1.96 -24.19
N ARG A 370 20.95 -2.62 -25.17
CA ARG A 370 21.10 -4.08 -25.21
C ARG A 370 21.91 -4.60 -24.04
N PHE A 371 23.05 -3.98 -23.74
CA PHE A 371 23.89 -4.38 -22.62
C PHE A 371 23.12 -4.32 -21.29
N TYR A 372 22.54 -3.15 -20.96
CA TYR A 372 21.79 -2.99 -19.72
C TYR A 372 20.54 -3.87 -19.65
N SER A 373 19.78 -3.99 -20.74
CA SER A 373 18.61 -4.88 -20.75
C SER A 373 18.98 -6.34 -20.56
N ALA A 374 20.11 -6.81 -21.11
CA ALA A 374 20.57 -8.18 -20.91
C ALA A 374 20.92 -8.47 -19.44
N GLU A 375 21.58 -7.54 -18.74
CA GLU A 375 21.86 -7.69 -17.30
C GLU A 375 20.58 -7.67 -16.46
N ILE A 376 19.63 -6.78 -16.80
CA ILE A 376 18.31 -6.74 -16.15
C ILE A 376 17.54 -8.05 -16.38
N ILE A 377 17.61 -8.63 -17.59
CA ILE A 377 16.98 -9.92 -17.89
C ILE A 377 17.54 -11.03 -16.99
N LEU A 378 18.87 -11.09 -16.80
CA LEU A 378 19.50 -12.06 -15.90
C LEU A 378 19.04 -11.86 -14.45
N ALA A 379 19.01 -10.60 -13.98
CA ALA A 379 18.53 -10.27 -12.63
C ALA A 379 17.06 -10.66 -12.40
N LEU A 380 16.16 -10.33 -13.34
CA LEU A 380 14.75 -10.67 -13.26
C LEU A 380 14.54 -12.19 -13.34
N HIS A 381 15.22 -12.87 -14.26
CA HIS A 381 15.13 -14.31 -14.38
C HIS A 381 15.58 -15.02 -13.09
N PHE A 382 16.65 -14.57 -12.45
CA PHE A 382 17.06 -15.09 -11.15
C PHE A 382 15.93 -14.93 -10.11
N LEU A 383 15.30 -13.76 -10.01
CA LEU A 383 14.18 -13.54 -9.10
C LEU A 383 12.97 -14.44 -9.43
N HIS A 384 12.61 -14.54 -10.71
CA HIS A 384 11.49 -15.37 -11.18
C HIS A 384 11.73 -16.86 -10.89
N SER A 385 12.96 -17.36 -11.08
CA SER A 385 13.36 -18.74 -10.75
C SER A 385 13.24 -19.05 -9.26
N ARG A 386 13.21 -18.03 -8.39
CA ARG A 386 12.99 -18.13 -6.95
C ARG A 386 11.55 -17.82 -6.53
N GLY A 387 10.63 -17.68 -7.48
CA GLY A 387 9.23 -17.38 -7.21
C GLY A 387 9.01 -15.96 -6.71
N ILE A 388 9.82 -15.00 -7.17
CA ILE A 388 9.76 -13.59 -6.77
C ILE A 388 9.40 -12.72 -7.98
N ILE A 389 8.29 -11.98 -7.91
CA ILE A 389 7.95 -10.92 -8.89
C ILE A 389 8.50 -9.59 -8.35
N TYR A 390 9.21 -8.82 -9.18
CA TYR A 390 9.88 -7.58 -8.74
C TYR A 390 8.94 -6.37 -8.61
N ARG A 391 8.06 -6.15 -9.60
CA ARG A 391 6.92 -5.20 -9.63
C ARG A 391 7.24 -3.70 -9.58
N ASP A 392 8.50 -3.29 -9.45
CA ASP A 392 8.88 -1.86 -9.46
C ASP A 392 10.13 -1.59 -10.29
N LEU A 393 10.23 -2.23 -11.47
CA LEU A 393 11.25 -1.89 -12.46
C LEU A 393 10.97 -0.53 -13.08
N LYS A 394 11.94 0.38 -12.92
CA LYS A 394 11.98 1.74 -13.47
C LYS A 394 13.42 2.23 -13.54
N LEU A 395 13.67 3.30 -14.30
CA LEU A 395 15.01 3.86 -14.47
C LEU A 395 15.70 4.20 -13.13
N ASP A 396 14.95 4.71 -12.15
CA ASP A 396 15.48 5.10 -10.83
C ASP A 396 15.95 3.89 -9.98
N ASN A 397 15.40 2.70 -10.23
CA ASN A 397 15.70 1.48 -9.48
C ASN A 397 16.78 0.60 -10.15
N VAL A 398 17.35 1.05 -11.26
CA VAL A 398 18.48 0.41 -11.93
C VAL A 398 19.74 1.22 -11.63
N LEU A 399 20.48 0.81 -10.61
CA LEU A 399 21.73 1.46 -10.21
C LEU A 399 22.88 1.05 -11.14
N ILE A 400 23.91 1.87 -11.24
CA ILE A 400 25.13 1.58 -12.01
C ILE A 400 26.30 1.54 -11.03
N ASP A 401 27.05 0.44 -10.99
CA ASP A 401 28.22 0.31 -10.13
C ASP A 401 29.46 1.02 -10.70
N SER A 402 30.58 1.01 -9.96
CA SER A 402 31.81 1.70 -10.36
C SER A 402 32.40 1.24 -11.70
N ASP A 403 32.12 0.00 -12.10
CA ASP A 403 32.63 -0.57 -13.35
C ASP A 403 31.69 -0.30 -14.52
N GLY A 404 30.44 0.11 -14.24
CA GLY A 404 29.41 0.38 -15.25
C GLY A 404 28.35 -0.71 -15.39
N HIS A 405 28.39 -1.76 -14.56
CA HIS A 405 27.37 -2.82 -14.54
C HIS A 405 26.13 -2.38 -13.75
N ILE A 406 24.97 -2.92 -14.08
CA ILE A 406 23.73 -2.57 -13.37
C ILE A 406 23.55 -3.36 -12.08
N LYS A 407 22.82 -2.79 -11.13
CA LYS A 407 22.26 -3.49 -9.97
C LYS A 407 20.82 -3.04 -9.72
N LEU A 408 19.87 -3.99 -9.68
CA LEU A 408 18.51 -3.68 -9.27
C LEU A 408 18.44 -3.48 -7.75
N THR A 409 17.74 -2.44 -7.32
CA THR A 409 17.55 -2.09 -5.90
C THR A 409 16.06 -2.03 -5.51
N ASP A 410 15.76 -1.63 -4.29
CA ASP A 410 14.39 -1.39 -3.77
C ASP A 410 13.40 -2.56 -3.95
N TYR A 411 13.60 -3.63 -3.17
CA TYR A 411 12.73 -4.82 -3.17
C TYR A 411 11.41 -4.64 -2.41
N GLY A 412 11.08 -3.42 -1.99
CA GLY A 412 9.88 -3.15 -1.23
C GLY A 412 8.61 -3.58 -1.96
N MET A 413 8.55 -3.50 -3.29
CA MET A 413 7.36 -3.90 -4.03
C MET A 413 7.35 -5.39 -4.42
N CYS A 414 8.34 -6.20 -4.02
CA CYS A 414 8.41 -7.59 -4.45
C CYS A 414 7.24 -8.44 -3.95
N LYS A 415 6.94 -9.53 -4.66
CA LYS A 415 6.03 -10.59 -4.23
C LYS A 415 6.75 -11.92 -4.29
N GLU A 416 6.99 -12.53 -3.14
CA GLU A 416 7.57 -13.87 -3.03
C GLU A 416 6.50 -14.97 -2.98
N ASN A 417 6.97 -16.23 -2.97
CA ASN A 417 6.16 -17.46 -2.90
C ASN A 417 5.19 -17.62 -4.08
N ILE A 418 5.62 -17.22 -5.29
CA ILE A 418 4.90 -17.45 -6.53
C ILE A 418 5.40 -18.75 -7.16
N GLY A 419 4.62 -19.82 -7.03
CA GLY A 419 4.89 -21.10 -7.69
C GLY A 419 4.46 -21.11 -9.17
N PRO A 420 4.72 -22.22 -9.88
CA PRO A 420 4.30 -22.38 -11.27
C PRO A 420 2.77 -22.24 -11.41
N GLY A 421 2.34 -21.21 -12.14
CA GLY A 421 0.92 -20.91 -12.36
C GLY A 421 0.24 -20.14 -11.23
N ASP A 422 0.93 -19.85 -10.13
CA ASP A 422 0.39 -18.97 -9.08
C ASP A 422 0.36 -17.52 -9.59
N LEU A 423 -0.68 -16.80 -9.19
CA LEU A 423 -0.89 -15.41 -9.57
C LEU A 423 -1.15 -14.55 -8.32
N THR A 424 -1.01 -13.23 -8.48
CA THR A 424 -1.36 -12.25 -7.45
C THR A 424 -2.23 -11.14 -8.03
N GLY A 425 -3.03 -10.48 -7.17
CA GLY A 425 -3.97 -9.43 -7.57
C GLY A 425 -3.72 -8.06 -6.91
N THR A 426 -2.52 -7.83 -6.35
CA THR A 426 -2.21 -6.54 -5.70
C THR A 426 -1.99 -5.45 -6.74
N PHE A 427 -2.80 -4.39 -6.72
CA PHE A 427 -2.54 -3.20 -7.53
C PHE A 427 -1.35 -2.41 -6.96
N CYS A 428 -0.22 -2.39 -7.67
CA CYS A 428 1.01 -1.72 -7.26
C CYS A 428 1.92 -1.44 -8.48
N GLY A 429 3.02 -0.73 -8.25
CA GLY A 429 3.99 -0.31 -9.27
C GLY A 429 3.97 1.19 -9.54
N THR A 430 4.97 1.66 -10.27
CA THR A 430 5.10 3.07 -10.67
C THR A 430 4.23 3.34 -11.92
N PRO A 431 3.35 4.37 -11.94
CA PRO A 431 2.32 4.55 -12.97
C PRO A 431 2.75 4.34 -14.43
N ASN A 432 3.91 4.86 -14.83
CA ASN A 432 4.43 4.73 -16.19
C ASN A 432 4.84 3.30 -16.59
N TYR A 433 5.07 2.41 -15.63
CA TYR A 433 5.56 1.04 -15.85
C TYR A 433 4.51 -0.03 -15.53
N ILE A 434 3.33 0.38 -15.03
CA ILE A 434 2.26 -0.58 -14.69
C ILE A 434 1.79 -1.30 -15.95
N ALA A 435 1.74 -2.64 -15.87
CA ALA A 435 1.29 -3.50 -16.97
C ALA A 435 -0.24 -3.42 -17.18
N PRO A 436 -0.74 -3.61 -18.42
CA PRO A 436 -2.15 -3.53 -18.73
C PRO A 436 -3.03 -4.46 -17.89
N GLU A 437 -2.57 -5.69 -17.61
CA GLU A 437 -3.30 -6.66 -16.78
C GLU A 437 -3.54 -6.17 -15.34
N ILE A 438 -2.57 -5.45 -14.75
CA ILE A 438 -2.72 -4.84 -13.42
C ILE A 438 -3.81 -3.75 -13.47
N LEU A 439 -3.81 -2.92 -14.51
CA LEU A 439 -4.80 -1.85 -14.68
C LEU A 439 -6.22 -2.37 -14.93
N ARG A 440 -6.35 -3.55 -15.57
CA ARG A 440 -7.64 -4.24 -15.73
C ARG A 440 -8.11 -4.94 -14.45
N GLY A 441 -7.27 -5.01 -13.41
CA GLY A 441 -7.56 -5.73 -12.17
C GLY A 441 -7.53 -7.25 -12.34
N GLU A 442 -6.79 -7.75 -13.34
CA GLU A 442 -6.55 -9.17 -13.56
C GLU A 442 -5.51 -9.69 -12.56
N GLU A 443 -5.57 -10.99 -12.25
CA GLU A 443 -4.47 -11.63 -11.54
C GLU A 443 -3.28 -11.81 -12.48
N TYR A 444 -2.07 -11.60 -11.97
CA TYR A 444 -0.86 -11.55 -12.77
C TYR A 444 0.30 -12.32 -12.12
N GLY A 445 1.26 -12.72 -12.95
CA GLY A 445 2.50 -13.39 -12.55
C GLY A 445 3.74 -12.57 -12.95
N PHE A 446 4.78 -13.26 -13.39
CA PHE A 446 6.05 -12.65 -13.82
C PHE A 446 5.93 -11.74 -15.06
N SER A 447 4.83 -11.82 -15.81
CA SER A 447 4.59 -11.06 -17.05
C SER A 447 4.73 -9.54 -16.90
N VAL A 448 4.44 -9.02 -15.70
CA VAL A 448 4.44 -7.58 -15.41
C VAL A 448 5.85 -6.99 -15.41
N ASP A 449 6.86 -7.77 -15.02
CA ASP A 449 8.26 -7.33 -15.03
C ASP A 449 8.79 -7.25 -16.47
N TRP A 450 8.38 -8.18 -17.34
CA TRP A 450 8.73 -8.16 -18.77
C TRP A 450 8.08 -6.97 -19.51
N TRP A 451 6.86 -6.59 -19.14
CA TRP A 451 6.26 -5.35 -19.63
C TRP A 451 7.07 -4.12 -19.20
N ALA A 452 7.40 -4.02 -17.92
CA ALA A 452 8.17 -2.91 -17.39
C ALA A 452 9.56 -2.81 -18.05
N LEU A 453 10.20 -3.94 -18.34
CA LEU A 453 11.44 -3.98 -19.12
C LEU A 453 11.23 -3.42 -20.53
N GLY A 454 10.13 -3.76 -21.19
CA GLY A 454 9.77 -3.17 -22.49
C GLY A 454 9.64 -1.65 -22.45
N VAL A 455 9.03 -1.10 -21.39
CA VAL A 455 8.91 0.35 -21.18
C VAL A 455 10.29 0.97 -20.98
N LEU A 456 11.10 0.39 -20.09
CA LEU A 456 12.46 0.86 -19.78
C LEU A 456 13.37 0.82 -21.02
N MET A 457 13.32 -0.26 -21.81
CA MET A 457 14.05 -0.37 -23.09
C MET A 457 13.60 0.69 -24.10
N TYR A 458 12.29 0.98 -24.17
CA TYR A 458 11.78 2.05 -25.03
C TYR A 458 12.36 3.40 -24.59
N GLU A 459 12.34 3.70 -23.29
CA GLU A 459 12.87 4.96 -22.76
C GLU A 459 14.36 5.11 -23.05
N MET A 460 15.17 4.06 -22.83
CA MET A 460 16.59 4.07 -23.17
C MET A 460 16.82 4.42 -24.65
N MET A 461 16.12 3.74 -25.57
CA MET A 461 16.36 3.87 -27.01
C MET A 461 15.66 5.06 -27.67
N ALA A 462 14.55 5.54 -27.12
CA ALA A 462 13.75 6.65 -27.66
C ALA A 462 13.97 7.98 -26.92
N GLY A 463 14.47 7.94 -25.69
CA GLY A 463 14.70 9.10 -24.84
C GLY A 463 13.45 9.74 -24.23
N ARG A 464 12.33 9.01 -24.23
CA ARG A 464 11.03 9.45 -23.71
C ARG A 464 10.14 8.25 -23.41
N SER A 465 9.08 8.44 -22.62
CA SER A 465 8.11 7.38 -22.33
C SER A 465 7.36 6.95 -23.61
N PRO A 466 7.01 5.66 -23.77
CA PRO A 466 6.13 5.21 -24.85
C PRO A 466 4.71 5.78 -24.76
N PHE A 467 4.33 6.33 -23.60
CA PHE A 467 3.01 6.88 -23.31
C PHE A 467 2.98 8.42 -23.40
N ASP A 468 4.12 9.07 -23.61
CA ASP A 468 4.19 10.53 -23.80
C ASP A 468 3.42 10.94 -25.07
N VAL A 469 2.26 11.56 -24.87
CA VAL A 469 1.46 12.10 -25.98
C VAL A 469 1.95 13.50 -26.30
N VAL A 470 2.86 13.60 -27.28
CA VAL A 470 3.23 14.87 -27.91
C VAL A 470 1.95 15.57 -28.40
N GLY A 471 1.56 16.67 -27.75
CA GLY A 471 0.44 17.53 -28.18
C GLY A 471 -0.69 17.77 -27.18
N MET A 472 -0.67 17.19 -25.97
CA MET A 472 -1.71 17.42 -24.94
C MET A 472 -1.25 18.27 -23.74
N ALA A 473 -0.06 18.87 -23.82
CA ALA A 473 0.50 19.75 -22.77
C ALA A 473 -0.23 21.12 -22.62
N ASN A 474 -1.30 21.35 -23.38
CA ASN A 474 -2.05 22.62 -23.37
C ASN A 474 -3.34 22.56 -22.54
N ASP A 475 -3.68 21.40 -21.96
CA ASP A 475 -4.86 21.24 -21.10
C ASP A 475 -4.44 20.77 -19.68
N PRO A 476 -4.43 21.67 -18.67
CA PRO A 476 -3.99 21.36 -17.31
C PRO A 476 -4.77 20.26 -16.59
N ASP A 477 -6.00 19.95 -17.04
CA ASP A 477 -6.89 18.96 -16.41
C ASP A 477 -6.67 17.52 -16.93
N GLN A 478 -5.82 17.32 -17.94
CA GLN A 478 -5.58 16.01 -18.57
C GLN A 478 -4.24 15.35 -18.19
N ASN A 479 -3.44 15.97 -17.31
CA ASN A 479 -2.21 15.39 -16.78
C ASN A 479 -2.48 14.53 -15.53
N THR A 480 -3.50 13.67 -15.61
CA THR A 480 -3.94 12.80 -14.51
C THR A 480 -3.44 11.36 -14.72
N GLU A 481 -3.19 10.65 -13.63
CA GLU A 481 -2.81 9.22 -13.67
C GLU A 481 -3.86 8.38 -14.41
N ASP A 482 -5.15 8.74 -14.30
CA ASP A 482 -6.24 8.08 -15.02
C ASP A 482 -6.11 8.19 -16.55
N ALA A 483 -5.69 9.35 -17.07
CA ALA A 483 -5.45 9.53 -18.50
C ALA A 483 -4.27 8.67 -19.00
N LEU A 484 -3.19 8.59 -18.20
CA LEU A 484 -2.06 7.72 -18.47
C LEU A 484 -2.49 6.24 -18.49
N PHE A 485 -3.28 5.79 -17.52
CA PHE A 485 -3.78 4.42 -17.46
C PHE A 485 -4.63 4.08 -18.69
N GLN A 486 -5.47 5.02 -19.15
CA GLN A 486 -6.23 4.84 -20.37
C GLN A 486 -5.34 4.71 -21.62
N ILE A 487 -4.27 5.53 -21.70
CA ILE A 487 -3.27 5.43 -22.79
C ILE A 487 -2.58 4.06 -22.77
N ILE A 488 -2.19 3.57 -21.60
CA ILE A 488 -1.55 2.26 -21.43
C ILE A 488 -2.49 1.14 -21.90
N LEU A 489 -3.77 1.21 -21.58
CA LEU A 489 -4.76 0.19 -21.95
C LEU A 489 -5.10 0.21 -23.44
N GLU A 490 -5.38 1.37 -24.02
CA GLU A 490 -6.05 1.46 -25.32
C GLU A 490 -5.11 1.84 -26.46
N LYS A 491 -4.11 2.69 -26.19
CA LYS A 491 -3.30 3.28 -27.27
C LYS A 491 -2.25 2.29 -27.76
N GLN A 492 -2.17 2.18 -29.08
CA GLN A 492 -1.08 1.45 -29.72
C GLN A 492 0.23 2.24 -29.60
N ILE A 493 1.27 1.59 -29.08
CA ILE A 493 2.59 2.17 -28.92
C ILE A 493 3.25 2.31 -30.30
N ARG A 494 3.74 3.52 -30.60
CA ARG A 494 4.40 3.83 -31.88
C ARG A 494 5.91 3.81 -31.70
N ILE A 495 6.56 2.81 -32.28
CA ILE A 495 8.02 2.71 -32.27
C ILE A 495 8.63 3.77 -33.22
N PRO A 496 9.61 4.57 -32.77
CA PRO A 496 10.29 5.54 -33.64
C PRO A 496 10.94 4.90 -34.86
N ARG A 497 10.80 5.54 -36.03
CA ARG A 497 11.41 5.06 -37.29
C ARG A 497 12.94 5.08 -37.28
N SER A 498 13.55 5.78 -36.33
CA SER A 498 15.00 5.82 -36.12
C SER A 498 15.56 4.56 -35.47
N LEU A 499 14.72 3.70 -34.91
CA LEU A 499 15.14 2.43 -34.31
C LEU A 499 15.22 1.34 -35.38
N SER A 500 16.18 0.43 -35.19
CA SER A 500 16.37 -0.73 -36.06
C SER A 500 15.16 -1.65 -36.05
N VAL A 501 15.05 -2.51 -37.06
CA VAL A 501 14.00 -3.54 -37.10
C VAL A 501 14.11 -4.46 -35.88
N LYS A 502 15.33 -4.79 -35.45
CA LYS A 502 15.58 -5.64 -34.26
C LYS A 502 15.09 -4.98 -32.97
N ALA A 503 15.36 -3.69 -32.79
CA ALA A 503 14.85 -2.92 -31.67
C ALA A 503 13.31 -2.80 -31.73
N SER A 504 12.75 -2.63 -32.92
CA SER A 504 11.30 -2.58 -33.08
C SER A 504 10.62 -3.89 -32.71
N THR A 505 11.18 -5.04 -33.10
CA THR A 505 10.57 -6.34 -32.80
C THR A 505 10.68 -6.71 -31.32
N ILE A 506 11.82 -6.43 -30.65
CA ILE A 506 11.95 -6.72 -29.21
C ILE A 506 10.98 -5.87 -28.40
N LEU A 507 10.86 -4.57 -28.72
CA LEU A 507 9.93 -3.68 -28.03
C LEU A 507 8.48 -4.11 -28.22
N LYS A 508 8.09 -4.52 -29.43
CA LYS A 508 6.74 -5.06 -29.68
C LYS A 508 6.47 -6.36 -28.93
N GLY A 509 7.49 -7.20 -28.76
CA GLY A 509 7.39 -8.45 -27.99
C GLY A 509 7.11 -8.19 -26.51
N PHE A 510 7.93 -7.36 -25.86
CA PHE A 510 7.73 -7.02 -24.44
C PHE A 510 6.50 -6.14 -24.18
N LEU A 511 6.19 -5.21 -25.09
CA LEU A 511 5.05 -4.30 -24.96
C LEU A 511 3.76 -4.86 -25.58
N ASN A 512 3.63 -6.18 -25.65
CA ASN A 512 2.36 -6.81 -25.97
C ASN A 512 1.39 -6.65 -24.80
N LYS A 513 0.17 -6.16 -25.07
CA LYS A 513 -0.84 -5.90 -24.02
C LYS A 513 -1.54 -7.17 -23.52
N ASP A 514 -1.42 -8.27 -24.24
CA ASP A 514 -1.81 -9.59 -23.77
C ASP A 514 -0.58 -10.27 -23.14
N PRO A 515 -0.59 -10.60 -21.83
CA PRO A 515 0.53 -11.26 -21.18
C PRO A 515 0.83 -12.66 -21.75
N ASN A 516 -0.14 -13.36 -22.35
CA ASN A 516 0.07 -14.71 -22.89
C ASN A 516 0.88 -14.70 -24.20
N ASP A 517 0.77 -13.63 -24.98
CA ASP A 517 1.50 -13.42 -26.22
C ASP A 517 2.73 -12.51 -26.02
N ARG A 518 3.06 -12.15 -24.78
CA ARG A 518 4.18 -11.29 -24.43
C ARG A 518 5.48 -12.10 -24.40
N LEU A 519 6.54 -11.52 -24.96
CA LEU A 519 7.87 -12.12 -24.98
C LEU A 519 8.33 -12.45 -23.55
N GLY A 520 8.86 -13.66 -23.34
CA GLY A 520 9.35 -14.10 -22.02
C GLY A 520 8.28 -14.65 -21.08
N CYS A 521 7.01 -14.69 -21.51
CA CYS A 521 5.88 -15.13 -20.68
C CYS A 521 5.43 -16.57 -20.99
N LYS A 522 6.35 -17.42 -21.48
CA LYS A 522 6.07 -18.86 -21.62
C LYS A 522 5.79 -19.48 -20.24
N PRO A 523 4.97 -20.55 -20.16
CA PRO A 523 4.68 -21.23 -18.90
C PRO A 523 5.94 -21.75 -18.19
N ASP A 524 6.93 -22.21 -18.97
CA ASP A 524 8.24 -22.59 -18.47
C ASP A 524 9.18 -21.37 -18.50
N ILE A 525 9.79 -21.08 -17.35
CA ILE A 525 10.64 -19.89 -17.15
C ILE A 525 11.93 -19.99 -17.98
N GLU A 526 12.48 -21.19 -18.14
CA GLU A 526 13.71 -21.41 -18.93
C GLU A 526 13.42 -21.27 -20.43
N GLU A 527 12.29 -21.81 -20.91
CA GLU A 527 11.85 -21.59 -22.29
C GLU A 527 11.56 -20.11 -22.56
N GLY A 528 10.97 -19.40 -21.60
CA GLY A 528 10.75 -17.95 -21.68
C GLY A 528 12.05 -17.17 -21.76
N LEU A 529 13.05 -17.54 -20.96
CA LEU A 529 14.39 -16.93 -21.04
C LEU A 529 15.05 -17.22 -22.39
N GLU A 530 15.01 -18.45 -22.87
CA GLU A 530 15.62 -18.82 -24.15
C GLU A 530 14.97 -18.09 -25.34
N GLU A 531 13.65 -17.87 -25.29
CA GLU A 531 12.93 -17.04 -26.26
C GLU A 531 13.49 -15.60 -26.30
N ILE A 532 13.80 -15.02 -25.14
CA ILE A 532 14.44 -13.70 -25.05
C ILE A 532 15.88 -13.76 -25.58
N LYS A 533 16.70 -14.72 -25.12
CA LYS A 533 18.13 -14.85 -25.48
C LYS A 533 18.33 -15.04 -26.99
N THR A 534 17.44 -15.79 -27.64
CA THR A 534 17.51 -16.10 -29.07
C THR A 534 16.84 -15.03 -29.96
N HIS A 535 16.15 -14.05 -29.38
CA HIS A 535 15.57 -12.95 -30.13
C HIS A 535 16.66 -12.18 -30.90
N ASN A 536 16.38 -11.77 -32.14
CA ASN A 536 17.33 -11.13 -33.07
C ASN A 536 18.03 -9.87 -32.55
N PHE A 537 17.48 -9.24 -31.50
CA PHE A 537 18.07 -8.09 -30.83
C PHE A 537 19.29 -8.49 -29.97
N PHE A 538 19.26 -9.66 -29.33
CA PHE A 538 20.35 -10.19 -28.49
C PHE A 538 21.19 -11.24 -29.20
N ARG A 539 20.57 -12.07 -30.04
CA ARG A 539 21.22 -13.16 -30.76
C ARG A 539 22.44 -12.68 -31.55
N ASN A 540 23.59 -13.30 -31.28
CA ASN A 540 24.90 -12.98 -31.86
C ASN A 540 25.48 -11.60 -31.45
N HIS A 541 24.84 -10.87 -30.53
CA HIS A 541 25.29 -9.56 -30.03
C HIS A 541 25.49 -9.54 -28.51
N THR A 542 25.12 -10.62 -27.83
CA THR A 542 25.23 -10.78 -26.38
C THR A 542 25.77 -12.17 -26.08
N ASP A 543 26.90 -12.22 -25.39
CA ASP A 543 27.42 -13.43 -24.77
C ASP A 543 26.90 -13.48 -23.33
N TRP A 544 25.90 -14.33 -23.09
CA TRP A 544 25.18 -14.37 -21.82
C TRP A 544 26.04 -14.93 -20.69
N ASP A 545 26.93 -15.88 -20.98
CA ASP A 545 27.80 -16.51 -19.99
C ASP A 545 28.88 -15.52 -19.55
N MET A 546 29.49 -14.79 -20.50
CA MET A 546 30.42 -13.71 -20.17
C MET A 546 29.73 -12.57 -19.42
N LEU A 547 28.48 -12.25 -19.76
CA LEU A 547 27.73 -11.20 -19.08
C LEU A 547 27.45 -11.60 -17.63
N GLU A 548 26.90 -12.80 -17.39
CA GLU A 548 26.64 -13.31 -16.04
C GLU A 548 27.92 -13.42 -15.19
N ALA A 549 29.04 -13.76 -15.80
CA ALA A 549 30.36 -13.77 -15.15
C ALA A 549 30.99 -12.38 -14.96
N ARG A 550 30.30 -11.28 -15.35
CA ARG A 550 30.81 -9.90 -15.37
C ARG A 550 32.13 -9.73 -16.12
N GLN A 551 32.29 -10.45 -17.22
CA GLN A 551 33.46 -10.38 -18.10
C GLN A 551 33.21 -9.54 -19.36
N ALA A 552 31.94 -9.25 -19.67
CA ALA A 552 31.59 -8.33 -20.74
C ALA A 552 31.86 -6.88 -20.30
N VAL A 553 32.57 -6.11 -21.13
CA VAL A 553 32.95 -4.73 -20.82
C VAL A 553 31.72 -3.80 -20.90
N PRO A 554 31.39 -3.05 -19.83
CA PRO A 554 30.29 -2.10 -19.87
C PRO A 554 30.48 -0.97 -20.90
N PRO A 555 29.39 -0.49 -21.53
CA PRO A 555 29.45 0.54 -22.57
C PRO A 555 29.66 1.95 -22.00
N TYR A 556 29.60 2.12 -20.68
CA TYR A 556 29.75 3.38 -19.97
C TYR A 556 30.56 3.14 -18.71
N ASN A 557 31.57 3.99 -18.50
CA ASN A 557 32.29 4.05 -17.23
C ASN A 557 31.81 5.31 -16.48
N PRO A 558 31.23 5.19 -15.28
CA PRO A 558 30.75 6.33 -14.52
C PRO A 558 31.85 7.29 -14.08
N SER A 559 33.12 6.90 -14.14
CA SER A 559 34.28 7.70 -13.71
C SER A 559 34.26 7.98 -12.20
N VAL A 560 33.88 6.97 -11.42
CA VAL A 560 33.85 7.02 -9.95
C VAL A 560 35.29 7.19 -9.42
N GLU A 561 35.54 8.26 -8.67
CA GLU A 561 36.88 8.59 -8.17
C GLU A 561 37.23 7.89 -6.85
N SER A 562 36.21 7.51 -6.06
CA SER A 562 36.40 6.83 -4.79
C SER A 562 35.16 6.03 -4.36
N GLU A 563 35.33 5.12 -3.39
CA GLU A 563 34.21 4.38 -2.78
C GLU A 563 33.19 5.28 -2.06
N ARG A 564 33.52 6.55 -1.83
CA ARG A 564 32.63 7.54 -1.22
C ARG A 564 32.04 8.51 -2.22
N ASP A 565 32.34 8.36 -3.50
CA ASP A 565 31.96 9.33 -4.52
C ASP A 565 30.44 9.57 -4.54
N LEU A 566 30.08 10.84 -4.61
CA LEU A 566 28.71 11.33 -4.60
C LEU A 566 28.35 12.12 -5.87
N GLN A 567 29.24 12.21 -6.87
CA GLN A 567 29.04 13.05 -8.05
C GLN A 567 27.83 12.66 -8.92
N HIS A 568 27.32 11.44 -8.73
CA HIS A 568 26.17 10.90 -9.46
C HIS A 568 24.87 10.92 -8.64
N PHE A 569 24.88 11.51 -7.44
CA PHE A 569 23.71 11.66 -6.59
C PHE A 569 23.20 13.10 -6.65
N ASP A 570 21.89 13.26 -6.53
CA ASP A 570 21.27 14.59 -6.59
C ASP A 570 21.72 15.45 -5.40
N THR A 571 22.26 16.63 -5.72
CA THR A 571 22.71 17.64 -4.75
C THR A 571 21.63 18.07 -3.77
N GLN A 572 20.35 17.94 -4.12
CA GLN A 572 19.25 18.21 -3.19
C GLN A 572 19.28 17.29 -1.96
N PHE A 573 19.80 16.06 -2.11
CA PHE A 573 19.94 15.12 -1.01
C PHE A 573 21.31 15.24 -0.37
N THR A 574 22.40 15.34 -1.16
CA THR A 574 23.75 15.30 -0.61
C THR A 574 24.11 16.50 0.27
N THR A 575 23.34 17.59 0.15
CA THR A 575 23.44 18.79 0.99
C THR A 575 22.59 18.73 2.26
N GLU A 576 21.69 17.74 2.41
CA GLU A 576 20.94 17.54 3.65
C GLU A 576 21.86 17.02 4.76
N GLU A 577 21.59 17.45 5.99
CA GLU A 577 22.29 16.87 7.14
C GLU A 577 22.00 15.37 7.28
N PRO A 578 23.02 14.54 7.57
CA PRO A 578 22.91 13.10 7.73
C PRO A 578 22.28 12.72 9.09
N THR A 579 21.23 13.42 9.50
CA THR A 579 20.54 13.22 10.77
C THR A 579 19.25 12.42 10.57
N LEU A 580 18.88 11.66 11.61
CA LEU A 580 17.56 11.08 11.72
C LEU A 580 16.60 12.16 12.23
N THR A 581 15.43 12.28 11.63
CA THR A 581 14.36 13.12 12.20
C THR A 581 14.10 12.66 13.64
N PRO A 582 14.02 13.55 14.64
CA PRO A 582 13.66 13.15 16.00
C PRO A 582 12.34 12.38 16.03
N ASP A 583 12.21 11.46 16.97
CA ASP A 583 10.95 10.78 17.24
C ASP A 583 10.04 11.73 18.06
N ASP A 584 8.74 11.75 17.74
CA ASP A 584 7.74 12.63 18.36
C ASP A 584 7.33 12.21 19.79
#